data_AF-A0A0C3BAT7-F1
#
_entry.id   AF-A0A0C3BAT7-F1
#
_cell.length_a   1.000
_cell.length_b   1.000
_cell.length_c   1.000
_cell.angle_alpha   90.00
_cell.angle_beta   90.00
_cell.angle_gamma   90.00
#
_symmetry.space_group_name_H-M   'P 1'
#
loop_
_entity.id
_entity.type
_entity.pdbx_description
1 polymer ?
#
loop_
_entity_poly.entity_id
_entity_poly.type
_entity_poly.pdbx_seq_one_letter_code
_entity_poly.pdbx_strand_id
1 'polypeptide(L)'
;YDHQQEAGRQRCCPPPNKLHILDENTKAGVCCPAGQYYATNPQGGRCCANGHHTVSQPGKCTPRACAGPCTLSPVCGDERTNGLNYGSCYVMTFPDGKQLGRRRDDWNYEKDGYIQDIPFKVCRTATDCSKYGAVAPDGSFYLEDQLGGIRDAKGSKGWNNAHNGNHLSMTSNPTQAGQFQGKTSCANGECAIQLFGGPDGGGLTYACPMQNPGITFVSLSCLLFRLFGS
;
A
#
# COMPACT_ATOMS: atom_id res chain seq x y z
N TYR A 1 -18.61 25.20 -24.89
CA TYR A 1 -17.37 25.96 -25.01
C TYR A 1 -16.42 25.17 -25.85
N ASP A 2 -16.39 25.57 -27.11
CA ASP A 2 -15.58 25.06 -28.20
C ASP A 2 -14.10 25.36 -27.93
N HIS A 3 -13.22 24.39 -28.14
CA HIS A 3 -11.81 24.69 -28.40
C HIS A 3 -11.32 23.80 -29.54
N GLN A 4 -11.32 24.43 -30.72
CA GLN A 4 -10.65 24.02 -31.93
C GLN A 4 -9.15 23.71 -31.70
N GLN A 5 -8.63 22.94 -32.64
CA GLN A 5 -7.25 22.46 -32.77
C GLN A 5 -6.23 23.60 -32.82
N GLU A 6 -5.19 23.52 -31.98
CA GLU A 6 -3.90 24.15 -32.22
C GLU A 6 -2.77 23.17 -31.90
N ALA A 7 -1.79 23.13 -32.80
CA ALA A 7 -0.55 22.37 -32.65
C ALA A 7 0.19 22.82 -31.37
N GLY A 8 0.56 21.86 -30.51
CA GLY A 8 1.31 22.14 -29.29
C GLY A 8 0.54 22.00 -27.97
N ARG A 9 -0.52 21.17 -27.90
CA ARG A 9 -1.16 20.81 -26.62
C ARG A 9 -0.13 20.19 -25.67
N GLN A 10 0.37 21.01 -24.75
CA GLN A 10 1.16 20.57 -23.61
C GLN A 10 0.40 19.45 -22.90
N ARG A 11 1.09 18.35 -22.60
CA ARG A 11 0.59 17.23 -21.79
C ARG A 11 0.45 17.65 -20.31
N CYS A 12 -0.13 18.80 -20.07
CA CYS A 12 -0.09 19.47 -18.78
C CYS A 12 -1.50 19.75 -18.32
N CYS A 13 -1.81 19.24 -17.14
CA CYS A 13 -2.98 19.67 -16.41
C CYS A 13 -2.62 20.94 -15.62
N PRO A 14 -3.54 21.91 -15.53
CA PRO A 14 -3.31 23.05 -14.66
C PRO A 14 -3.16 22.56 -13.22
N PRO A 15 -2.14 23.01 -12.46
CA PRO A 15 -2.03 22.71 -11.03
C PRO A 15 -3.35 23.07 -10.31
N PRO A 16 -3.82 22.27 -9.35
CA PRO A 16 -3.17 21.11 -8.73
C PRO A 16 -3.47 19.77 -9.44
N ASN A 17 -4.01 19.79 -10.65
CA ASN A 17 -4.47 18.57 -11.32
C ASN A 17 -3.32 17.78 -11.92
N LYS A 18 -3.43 16.45 -11.93
CA LYS A 18 -2.53 15.50 -12.59
C LYS A 18 -3.17 14.93 -13.85
N LEU A 19 -2.37 14.77 -14.90
CA LEU A 19 -2.79 14.16 -16.16
C LEU A 19 -2.82 12.63 -16.03
N HIS A 20 -3.94 12.04 -16.42
CA HIS A 20 -4.12 10.59 -16.57
C HIS A 20 -4.32 10.29 -18.06
N ILE A 21 -3.37 9.60 -18.68
CA ILE A 21 -3.49 9.20 -20.09
C ILE A 21 -4.36 7.94 -20.16
N LEU A 22 -5.43 8.01 -20.97
CA LEU A 22 -6.38 6.92 -21.18
C LEU A 22 -5.98 6.07 -22.38
N ASP A 23 -5.41 6.70 -23.40
CA ASP A 23 -4.93 6.06 -24.61
C ASP A 23 -3.65 6.74 -25.09
N GLU A 24 -2.56 5.97 -25.10
CA GLU A 24 -1.25 6.42 -25.55
C GLU A 24 -1.17 6.60 -27.08
N ASN A 25 -2.03 5.97 -27.87
CA ASN A 25 -2.00 6.12 -29.32
C ASN A 25 -2.69 7.42 -29.75
N THR A 26 -3.88 7.69 -29.22
CA THR A 26 -4.64 8.92 -29.52
C THR A 26 -4.21 10.11 -28.67
N LYS A 27 -3.35 9.88 -27.66
CA LYS A 27 -2.97 10.88 -26.64
C LYS A 27 -4.19 11.45 -25.90
N ALA A 28 -5.27 10.68 -25.83
CA ALA A 28 -6.44 11.04 -25.05
C ALA A 28 -6.12 10.89 -23.56
N GLY A 29 -6.44 11.93 -22.78
CA GLY A 29 -6.19 11.96 -21.35
C GLY A 29 -7.15 12.91 -20.65
N VAL A 30 -7.18 12.80 -19.33
CA VAL A 30 -8.07 13.55 -18.45
C VAL A 30 -7.30 14.09 -17.26
N CYS A 31 -7.67 15.29 -16.81
CA CYS A 31 -7.07 15.91 -15.64
C CYS A 31 -7.89 15.56 -14.40
N CYS A 32 -7.26 14.92 -13.42
CA CYS A 32 -7.86 14.70 -12.11
C CYS A 32 -7.17 15.56 -11.05
N PRO A 33 -7.90 16.03 -10.02
CA PRO A 33 -7.29 16.67 -8.86
C PRO A 33 -6.17 15.83 -8.25
N ALA A 34 -5.19 16.48 -7.61
CA ALA A 34 -4.17 15.77 -6.85
C ALA A 34 -4.78 14.79 -5.84
N GLY A 35 -4.23 13.59 -5.74
CA GLY A 35 -4.77 12.51 -4.90
C GLY A 35 -5.99 11.78 -5.48
N GLN A 36 -6.40 12.11 -6.72
CA GLN A 36 -7.43 11.39 -7.45
C GLN A 36 -6.86 10.73 -8.71
N TYR A 37 -7.52 9.65 -9.12
CA TYR A 37 -7.23 8.92 -10.35
C TYR A 37 -8.49 8.81 -11.21
N TYR A 38 -8.34 8.65 -12.52
CA TYR A 38 -9.48 8.42 -13.39
C TYR A 38 -9.91 6.95 -13.39
N ALA A 39 -11.04 6.66 -12.76
CA ALA A 39 -11.67 5.34 -12.78
C ALA A 39 -12.57 5.21 -14.01
N THR A 40 -12.36 4.16 -14.80
CA THR A 40 -13.14 3.85 -16.01
C THR A 40 -14.11 2.69 -15.77
N ASN A 41 -15.34 2.80 -16.24
CA ASN A 41 -16.26 1.68 -16.43
C ASN A 41 -16.77 1.63 -17.89
N PRO A 42 -17.45 0.56 -18.32
CA PRO A 42 -17.99 0.45 -19.69
C PRO A 42 -19.00 1.56 -20.09
N GLN A 43 -19.55 2.29 -19.12
CA GLN A 43 -20.52 3.37 -19.30
C GLN A 43 -19.91 4.78 -19.19
N GLY A 44 -18.59 4.91 -18.96
CA GLY A 44 -17.89 6.18 -18.78
C GLY A 44 -16.88 6.15 -17.62
N GLY A 45 -16.08 7.20 -17.48
CA GLY A 45 -15.11 7.31 -16.37
C GLY A 45 -15.22 8.62 -15.61
N ARG A 46 -14.63 8.66 -14.41
CA ARG A 46 -14.51 9.90 -13.61
C ARG A 46 -13.31 9.85 -12.68
N CYS A 47 -12.89 11.01 -12.21
CA CYS A 47 -11.90 11.12 -11.15
C CYS A 47 -12.48 10.63 -9.82
N CYS A 48 -11.80 9.68 -9.18
CA CYS A 48 -12.12 9.11 -7.88
C CYS A 48 -10.90 9.24 -6.96
N ALA A 49 -11.15 9.34 -5.65
CA ALA A 49 -10.07 9.25 -4.66
C ALA A 49 -9.37 7.89 -4.76
N ASN A 50 -8.11 7.81 -4.34
CA ASN A 50 -7.40 6.55 -4.21
C ASN A 50 -8.23 5.53 -3.41
N GLY A 51 -8.13 4.25 -3.78
CA GLY A 51 -8.96 3.20 -3.20
C GLY A 51 -10.44 3.23 -3.58
N HIS A 52 -10.93 4.15 -4.43
CA HIS A 52 -12.33 4.18 -4.87
C HIS A 52 -12.50 3.86 -6.35
N HIS A 53 -13.40 2.95 -6.70
CA HIS A 53 -13.69 2.60 -8.08
C HIS A 53 -15.08 3.06 -8.52
N THR A 54 -15.29 3.17 -9.83
CA THR A 54 -16.63 3.29 -10.42
C THR A 54 -17.26 1.89 -10.48
N VAL A 55 -18.37 1.71 -9.76
CA VAL A 55 -19.26 0.54 -9.89
C VAL A 55 -20.01 0.58 -11.22
N SER A 56 -20.69 -0.53 -11.56
CA SER A 56 -21.60 -0.65 -12.71
C SER A 56 -22.73 0.40 -12.75
N GLN A 57 -22.90 1.19 -11.69
CA GLN A 57 -23.75 2.38 -11.72
C GLN A 57 -22.95 3.59 -12.21
N PRO A 58 -23.39 4.24 -13.30
CA PRO A 58 -22.69 5.39 -13.86
C PRO A 58 -22.60 6.52 -12.82
N GLY A 59 -21.39 7.03 -12.62
CA GLY A 59 -21.18 8.31 -11.94
C GLY A 59 -21.00 8.28 -10.42
N LYS A 60 -20.88 7.13 -9.73
CA LYS A 60 -20.48 7.11 -8.31
C LYS A 60 -19.12 6.44 -8.10
N CYS A 61 -18.23 7.14 -7.40
CA CYS A 61 -17.05 6.55 -6.80
C CYS A 61 -17.48 5.84 -5.52
N THR A 62 -17.35 4.53 -5.48
CA THR A 62 -17.55 3.75 -4.27
C THR A 62 -16.19 3.34 -3.73
N PRO A 63 -15.97 3.33 -2.40
CA PRO A 63 -14.82 2.68 -1.82
C PRO A 63 -14.69 1.30 -2.47
N ARG A 64 -13.50 1.00 -2.98
CA ARG A 64 -13.16 -0.36 -3.33
C ARG A 64 -13.17 -1.09 -2.01
N ALA A 65 -14.26 -1.81 -1.76
CA ALA A 65 -14.27 -2.85 -0.76
C ALA A 65 -13.28 -3.90 -1.25
N CYS A 66 -12.00 -3.64 -1.02
CA CYS A 66 -10.96 -4.64 -0.94
C CYS A 66 -11.25 -5.39 0.35
N ALA A 67 -12.40 -6.08 0.41
CA ALA A 67 -12.71 -7.01 1.47
C ALA A 67 -11.77 -8.20 1.27
N GLY A 68 -10.51 -8.02 1.64
CA GLY A 68 -9.67 -9.14 1.96
C GLY A 68 -10.39 -9.94 3.05
N PRO A 69 -10.27 -11.28 3.08
CA PRO A 69 -11.06 -12.14 3.96
C PRO A 69 -10.68 -12.02 5.45
N CYS A 70 -10.05 -10.92 5.86
CA CYS A 70 -9.39 -10.80 7.14
C CYS A 70 -9.82 -9.55 7.90
N THR A 71 -10.37 -9.77 9.10
CA THR A 71 -10.70 -8.72 10.05
C THR A 71 -9.42 -8.09 10.61
N LEU A 72 -9.37 -6.76 10.66
CA LEU A 72 -8.25 -6.02 11.25
C LEU A 72 -8.19 -6.23 12.76
N SER A 73 -6.98 -6.31 13.30
CA SER A 73 -6.73 -6.44 14.73
C SER A 73 -6.15 -5.15 15.30
N PRO A 74 -6.43 -4.83 16.57
CA PRO A 74 -5.77 -3.73 17.27
C PRO A 74 -4.27 -4.01 17.43
N VAL A 75 -3.49 -2.94 17.56
CA VAL A 75 -2.08 -3.01 17.95
C VAL A 75 -1.90 -2.34 19.31
N CYS A 76 -1.22 -3.03 20.23
CA CYS A 76 -0.54 -2.40 21.35
C CYS A 76 0.39 -3.44 21.97
N GLY A 77 1.68 -3.12 22.07
CA GLY A 77 2.65 -4.02 22.68
C GLY A 77 3.11 -3.54 24.05
N ASP A 78 3.94 -4.37 24.68
CA ASP A 78 4.49 -4.18 26.02
C ASP A 78 5.90 -4.79 26.08
N GLU A 79 6.45 -4.99 27.29
CA GLU A 79 7.77 -5.62 27.47
C GLU A 79 7.84 -7.09 27.02
N ARG A 80 6.69 -7.72 26.74
CA ARG A 80 6.59 -9.15 26.39
C ARG A 80 6.19 -9.38 24.94
N THR A 81 5.65 -8.37 24.27
CA THR A 81 5.17 -8.46 22.90
C THR A 81 5.41 -7.17 22.13
N ASN A 82 5.62 -7.25 20.82
CA ASN A 82 5.64 -6.05 19.98
C ASN A 82 4.24 -5.56 19.58
N GLY A 83 3.17 -6.10 20.17
CA GLY A 83 1.79 -5.71 19.89
C GLY A 83 1.16 -6.30 18.63
N LEU A 84 1.87 -7.14 17.88
CA LEU A 84 1.33 -7.92 16.77
C LEU A 84 1.01 -9.36 17.19
N ASN A 85 0.08 -9.99 16.49
CA ASN A 85 -0.24 -11.41 16.64
C ASN A 85 -0.09 -12.16 15.32
N TYR A 86 0.55 -13.33 15.35
CA TYR A 86 0.60 -14.24 14.21
C TYR A 86 -0.80 -14.69 13.81
N GLY A 87 -1.08 -14.65 12.51
CA GLY A 87 -2.38 -14.97 11.91
C GLY A 87 -3.41 -13.83 11.92
N SER A 88 -3.09 -12.70 12.56
CA SER A 88 -3.91 -11.48 12.53
C SER A 88 -3.55 -10.57 11.36
N CYS A 89 -4.50 -9.72 10.94
CA CYS A 89 -4.32 -8.77 9.86
C CYS A 89 -4.31 -7.33 10.33
N TYR A 90 -3.53 -6.52 9.63
CA TYR A 90 -3.30 -5.11 9.93
C TYR A 90 -3.21 -4.31 8.63
N VAL A 91 -3.56 -3.03 8.71
CA VAL A 91 -3.30 -2.06 7.64
C VAL A 91 -2.13 -1.18 8.07
N MET A 92 -1.24 -0.90 7.13
CA MET A 92 -0.09 -0.04 7.40
C MET A 92 -0.41 1.40 7.05
N THR A 93 -0.20 2.30 8.00
CA THR A 93 -0.40 3.73 7.79
C THR A 93 0.86 4.54 8.11
N PHE A 94 1.01 5.63 7.39
CA PHE A 94 2.04 6.63 7.60
C PHE A 94 1.56 7.66 8.65
N PRO A 95 2.47 8.41 9.29
CA PRO A 95 2.11 9.42 10.28
C PRO A 95 1.13 10.50 9.81
N ASP A 96 1.03 10.76 8.51
CA ASP A 96 0.06 11.69 7.92
C ASP A 96 -1.30 11.05 7.59
N GLY A 97 -1.54 9.83 8.08
CA GLY A 97 -2.79 9.10 7.91
C GLY A 97 -2.95 8.38 6.57
N LYS A 98 -2.02 8.56 5.62
CA LYS A 98 -2.04 7.84 4.35
C LYS A 98 -1.64 6.38 4.54
N GLN A 99 -2.13 5.46 3.72
CA GLN A 99 -1.76 4.05 3.87
C GLN A 99 -0.61 3.65 2.95
N LEU A 100 0.06 2.55 3.31
CA LEU A 100 0.89 1.79 2.37
C LEU A 100 -0.05 1.12 1.37
N GLY A 101 -0.15 1.72 0.20
CA GLY A 101 -0.88 1.17 -0.92
C GLY A 101 0.05 0.44 -1.87
N ARG A 102 -0.53 -0.07 -2.96
CA ARG A 102 0.20 -0.64 -4.08
C ARG A 102 -0.14 0.11 -5.36
N ARG A 103 0.82 0.26 -6.25
CA ARG A 103 0.59 0.81 -7.58
C ARG A 103 -0.41 -0.04 -8.36
N ARG A 104 -1.04 0.59 -9.37
CA ARG A 104 -2.00 -0.06 -10.25
C ARG A 104 -1.34 -1.07 -11.19
N ASP A 105 -0.20 -0.66 -11.75
CA ASP A 105 0.39 -1.32 -12.93
C ASP A 105 1.66 -2.11 -12.61
N ASP A 106 2.18 -1.98 -11.40
CA ASP A 106 3.31 -2.78 -10.91
C ASP A 106 3.03 -3.32 -9.49
N TRP A 107 3.89 -4.21 -9.03
CA TRP A 107 3.78 -4.84 -7.72
C TRP A 107 4.38 -3.99 -6.58
N ASN A 108 4.82 -2.77 -6.86
CA ASN A 108 5.51 -1.94 -5.88
C ASN A 108 4.52 -1.30 -4.91
N TYR A 109 4.90 -1.31 -3.64
CA TYR A 109 4.20 -0.57 -2.61
C TYR A 109 4.65 0.88 -2.61
N GLU A 110 3.67 1.77 -2.42
CA GLU A 110 3.90 3.20 -2.34
C GLU A 110 2.95 3.83 -1.32
N LYS A 111 3.38 4.95 -0.74
CA LYS A 111 2.50 5.76 0.09
C LYS A 111 1.37 6.32 -0.77
N ASP A 112 0.13 6.20 -0.29
CA ASP A 112 -1.04 6.72 -1.01
C ASP A 112 -1.21 6.06 -2.39
N GLY A 113 -0.82 4.78 -2.51
CA GLY A 113 -0.93 4.02 -3.75
C GLY A 113 -2.36 3.89 -4.26
N TYR A 114 -2.51 3.51 -5.52
CA TYR A 114 -3.82 3.32 -6.13
C TYR A 114 -4.68 2.28 -5.39
N ILE A 115 -4.06 1.15 -5.04
CA ILE A 115 -4.68 0.06 -4.27
C ILE A 115 -4.45 0.38 -2.80
N GLN A 116 -5.54 0.68 -2.09
CA GLN A 116 -5.56 1.00 -0.65
C GLN A 116 -6.24 -0.13 0.13
N ASP A 117 -6.24 0.00 1.46
CA ASP A 117 -6.90 -0.92 2.40
C ASP A 117 -6.39 -2.35 2.25
N ILE A 118 -5.07 -2.50 2.02
CA ILE A 118 -4.41 -3.80 1.87
C ILE A 118 -4.25 -4.43 3.26
N PRO A 119 -4.96 -5.53 3.57
CA PRO A 119 -4.75 -6.22 4.84
C PRO A 119 -3.48 -7.05 4.72
N PHE A 120 -2.54 -6.83 5.61
CA PHE A 120 -1.33 -7.63 5.74
C PHE A 120 -1.48 -8.59 6.92
N LYS A 121 -1.43 -9.89 6.64
CA LYS A 121 -1.43 -10.93 7.69
C LYS A 121 -0.01 -11.15 8.19
N VAL A 122 0.15 -11.18 9.51
CA VAL A 122 1.44 -11.46 10.16
C VAL A 122 1.67 -12.97 10.21
N CYS A 123 2.81 -13.42 9.68
CA CYS A 123 3.15 -14.83 9.53
C CYS A 123 4.47 -15.16 10.23
N ARG A 124 4.58 -16.39 10.75
CA ARG A 124 5.81 -16.89 11.40
C ARG A 124 6.90 -17.19 10.39
N THR A 125 6.48 -17.76 9.26
CA THR A 125 7.34 -18.03 8.11
C THR A 125 6.62 -17.54 6.85
N ALA A 126 7.33 -17.53 5.72
CA ALA A 126 6.72 -17.26 4.42
C ALA A 126 5.70 -18.32 3.97
N THR A 127 5.48 -19.38 4.75
CA THR A 127 4.52 -20.46 4.43
C THR A 127 3.54 -20.75 5.57
N ASP A 128 3.70 -20.10 6.73
CA ASP A 128 2.88 -20.33 7.92
C ASP A 128 2.36 -19.01 8.50
N CYS A 129 1.11 -18.71 8.13
CA CYS A 129 0.32 -17.60 8.63
C CYS A 129 -0.79 -18.05 9.59
N SER A 130 -0.63 -19.22 10.22
CA SER A 130 -1.60 -19.72 11.20
C SER A 130 -1.59 -18.88 12.48
N LYS A 131 -2.70 -18.94 13.23
CA LYS A 131 -2.76 -18.32 14.57
C LYS A 131 -1.81 -19.06 15.51
N TYR A 132 -0.90 -18.31 16.12
CA TYR A 132 0.10 -18.88 17.05
C TYR A 132 0.30 -18.07 18.33
N GLY A 133 -0.18 -16.83 18.37
CA GLY A 133 -0.04 -15.93 19.53
C GLY A 133 0.71 -14.66 19.17
N ALA A 134 1.14 -13.94 20.20
CA ALA A 134 1.81 -12.66 20.05
C ALA A 134 3.23 -12.81 19.48
N VAL A 135 3.66 -11.81 18.72
CA VAL A 135 5.05 -11.68 18.28
C VAL A 135 5.85 -11.10 19.45
N ALA A 136 6.99 -11.72 19.76
CA ALA A 136 7.91 -11.25 20.80
C ALA A 136 8.44 -9.82 20.51
N PRO A 137 8.96 -9.08 21.51
CA PRO A 137 9.37 -7.67 21.34
C PRO A 137 10.38 -7.46 20.20
N ASP A 138 11.39 -8.33 20.12
CA ASP A 138 12.40 -8.33 19.04
C ASP A 138 12.16 -9.45 18.02
N GLY A 139 10.95 -10.03 18.05
CA GLY A 139 10.56 -11.13 17.20
C GLY A 139 10.43 -10.72 15.75
N SER A 140 10.94 -11.56 14.86
CA SER A 140 10.84 -11.36 13.43
C SER A 140 9.62 -12.06 12.83
N PHE A 141 9.03 -11.47 11.80
CA PHE A 141 7.82 -11.98 11.16
C PHE A 141 7.79 -11.67 9.65
N TYR A 142 6.80 -12.21 8.95
CA TYR A 142 6.54 -11.95 7.54
C TYR A 142 5.15 -11.34 7.36
N LEU A 143 4.95 -10.64 6.25
CA LEU A 143 3.69 -9.97 5.93
C LEU A 143 3.13 -10.51 4.61
N GLU A 144 1.98 -11.17 4.69
CA GLU A 144 1.23 -11.71 3.57
C GLU A 144 0.12 -10.73 3.16
N ASP A 145 0.22 -10.16 1.96
CA ASP A 145 -0.80 -9.34 1.32
C ASP A 145 -2.04 -10.21 1.04
N GLN A 146 -3.15 -9.91 1.72
CA GLN A 146 -4.40 -10.66 1.63
C GLN A 146 -5.26 -10.27 0.41
N LEU A 147 -4.91 -9.23 -0.33
CA LEU A 147 -5.63 -8.85 -1.55
C LEU A 147 -5.10 -9.59 -2.78
N GLY A 148 -3.80 -9.93 -2.78
CA GLY A 148 -3.16 -10.55 -3.94
C GLY A 148 -3.15 -9.62 -5.15
N GLY A 149 -2.95 -10.18 -6.35
CA GLY A 149 -2.87 -9.39 -7.59
C GLY A 149 -4.19 -8.83 -8.10
N ILE A 150 -4.21 -7.54 -8.47
CA ILE A 150 -5.40 -6.91 -9.07
C ILE A 150 -5.82 -7.54 -10.41
N ARG A 151 -4.88 -8.18 -11.11
CA ARG A 151 -5.13 -8.91 -12.37
C ARG A 151 -5.24 -10.41 -12.17
N ASP A 152 -5.01 -10.90 -10.96
CA ASP A 152 -5.13 -12.32 -10.67
C ASP A 152 -6.55 -12.62 -10.17
N ALA A 153 -7.37 -13.19 -11.05
CA ALA A 153 -8.73 -13.58 -10.72
C ALA A 153 -8.82 -14.62 -9.59
N LYS A 154 -7.71 -15.33 -9.29
CA LYS A 154 -7.65 -16.27 -8.16
C LYS A 154 -7.35 -15.56 -6.83
N GLY A 155 -6.95 -14.29 -6.86
CA GLY A 155 -6.55 -13.54 -5.67
C GLY A 155 -5.38 -14.21 -4.95
N SER A 156 -4.42 -14.77 -5.68
CA SER A 156 -3.28 -15.46 -5.07
C SER A 156 -2.54 -14.48 -4.18
N LYS A 157 -2.41 -14.88 -2.91
CA LYS A 157 -1.75 -14.08 -1.89
C LYS A 157 -0.28 -13.92 -2.25
N GLY A 158 0.28 -12.79 -1.83
CA GLY A 158 1.68 -12.49 -2.04
C GLY A 158 2.35 -12.09 -0.74
N TRP A 159 3.67 -12.14 -0.74
CA TRP A 159 4.50 -11.66 0.35
C TRP A 159 5.13 -10.34 -0.02
N ASN A 160 5.42 -9.55 0.99
CA ASN A 160 6.27 -8.39 0.81
C ASN A 160 7.74 -8.84 0.72
N ASN A 161 8.48 -8.40 -0.30
CA ASN A 161 9.87 -8.80 -0.55
C ASN A 161 10.91 -7.87 0.13
N ALA A 162 10.72 -7.53 1.40
CA ALA A 162 11.52 -6.61 2.22
C ALA A 162 13.06 -6.75 2.21
N HIS A 163 13.67 -7.73 1.54
CA HIS A 163 15.12 -7.94 1.51
C HIS A 163 15.69 -7.78 0.08
N ASN A 164 16.65 -6.85 -0.09
CA ASN A 164 17.43 -6.56 -1.31
C ASN A 164 16.71 -5.90 -2.51
N GLY A 165 15.50 -5.37 -2.33
CA GLY A 165 14.82 -4.59 -3.36
C GLY A 165 15.25 -3.12 -3.38
N ASN A 166 15.41 -2.51 -4.57
CA ASN A 166 15.40 -1.05 -4.71
C ASN A 166 14.07 -0.44 -4.22
N HIS A 167 13.00 -1.24 -4.28
CA HIS A 167 11.66 -0.94 -3.78
C HIS A 167 11.04 -2.16 -3.09
N LEU A 168 10.20 -1.90 -2.11
CA LEU A 168 9.28 -2.81 -1.47
C LEU A 168 8.20 -3.19 -2.48
N SER A 169 8.08 -4.46 -2.80
CA SER A 169 7.10 -4.97 -3.76
C SER A 169 6.48 -6.30 -3.31
N MET A 170 5.37 -6.65 -3.93
CA MET A 170 4.76 -7.96 -3.74
C MET A 170 5.52 -9.02 -4.55
N THR A 171 5.75 -10.18 -3.95
CA THR A 171 6.23 -11.40 -4.63
C THR A 171 5.27 -12.55 -4.34
N SER A 172 5.06 -13.43 -5.31
CA SER A 172 4.34 -14.69 -5.13
C SER A 172 5.30 -15.85 -4.80
N ASN A 173 6.59 -15.59 -4.64
CA ASN A 173 7.57 -16.59 -4.25
C ASN A 173 7.90 -16.45 -2.75
N PRO A 174 7.54 -17.42 -1.90
CA PRO A 174 7.79 -17.33 -0.47
C PRO A 174 9.29 -17.27 -0.12
N THR A 175 10.18 -17.77 -0.99
CA THR A 175 11.63 -17.68 -0.74
C THR A 175 12.19 -16.27 -0.94
N GLN A 176 11.42 -15.39 -1.58
CA GLN A 176 11.73 -13.97 -1.76
C GLN A 176 10.98 -13.10 -0.75
N ALA A 177 10.18 -13.70 0.14
CA ALA A 177 9.51 -12.96 1.20
C ALA A 177 10.57 -12.35 2.13
N GLY A 178 10.49 -11.05 2.32
CA GLY A 178 11.37 -10.37 3.25
C GLY A 178 10.83 -10.45 4.66
N GLN A 179 11.76 -10.54 5.60
CA GLN A 179 11.47 -10.58 7.01
C GLN A 179 11.35 -9.16 7.57
N PHE A 180 10.54 -9.01 8.61
CA PHE A 180 10.29 -7.75 9.30
C PHE A 180 10.55 -7.90 10.79
N GLN A 181 10.85 -6.79 11.43
CA GLN A 181 10.78 -6.62 12.87
C GLN A 181 9.88 -5.43 13.20
N GLY A 182 9.37 -5.40 14.43
CA GLY A 182 8.42 -4.40 14.87
C GLY A 182 8.77 -3.92 16.27
N LYS A 183 8.74 -2.61 16.50
CA LYS A 183 8.88 -2.04 17.84
C LYS A 183 7.65 -1.22 18.20
N THR A 184 7.07 -1.52 19.35
CA THR A 184 5.95 -0.74 19.88
C THR A 184 6.38 0.69 20.22
N SER A 185 5.56 1.65 19.81
CA SER A 185 5.65 3.05 20.15
C SER A 185 4.26 3.53 20.58
N CYS A 186 4.14 4.00 21.82
CA CYS A 186 2.89 4.53 22.35
C CYS A 186 3.07 6.02 22.65
N ALA A 187 2.16 6.86 22.17
CA ALA A 187 2.13 8.29 22.47
C ALA A 187 0.68 8.75 22.61
N ASN A 188 0.37 9.49 23.68
CA ASN A 188 -0.95 10.06 23.94
C ASN A 188 -2.10 9.02 23.93
N GLY A 189 -1.84 7.80 24.42
CA GLY A 189 -2.84 6.72 24.46
C GLY A 189 -3.07 6.00 23.12
N GLU A 190 -2.39 6.41 22.04
CA GLU A 190 -2.37 5.70 20.78
C GLU A 190 -1.13 4.80 20.70
N CYS A 191 -1.32 3.53 20.36
CA CYS A 191 -0.22 2.59 20.13
C CYS A 191 0.02 2.44 18.63
N ALA A 192 1.29 2.28 18.27
CA ALA A 192 1.76 2.10 16.90
C ALA A 192 2.93 1.13 16.90
N ILE A 193 3.10 0.36 15.82
CA ILE A 193 4.29 -0.49 15.64
C ILE A 193 5.15 0.10 14.54
N GLN A 194 6.36 0.50 14.91
CA GLN A 194 7.38 0.90 13.95
C GLN A 194 7.97 -0.35 13.29
N LEU A 195 8.01 -0.38 11.96
CA LEU A 195 8.47 -1.52 11.17
C LEU A 195 9.91 -1.35 10.67
N PHE A 196 10.67 -2.45 10.71
CA PHE A 196 12.07 -2.56 10.29
C PHE A 196 12.25 -3.76 9.35
N GLY A 197 13.28 -3.72 8.50
CA GLY A 197 13.55 -4.76 7.51
C GLY A 197 14.48 -5.82 8.06
N GLY A 198 13.96 -6.94 8.54
CA GLY A 198 14.76 -8.06 9.04
C GLY A 198 15.69 -7.71 10.23
N PRO A 199 16.53 -8.67 10.67
CA PRO A 199 17.38 -8.52 11.85
C PRO A 199 18.50 -7.47 11.72
N ASP A 200 18.85 -7.07 10.49
CA ASP A 200 19.97 -6.14 10.21
C ASP A 200 19.55 -4.85 9.49
N GLY A 201 18.25 -4.66 9.17
CA GLY A 201 17.81 -3.54 8.34
C GLY A 201 17.30 -2.34 9.12
N GLY A 202 17.49 -1.15 8.56
CA GLY A 202 16.93 0.07 9.13
C GLY A 202 15.44 0.24 8.80
N GLY A 203 14.91 1.43 9.08
CA GLY A 203 13.49 1.72 8.88
C GLY A 203 13.08 1.77 7.40
N LEU A 204 11.78 1.62 7.17
CA LEU A 204 11.15 1.87 5.87
C LEU A 204 11.27 3.35 5.49
N THR A 205 11.76 3.68 4.30
CA THR A 205 11.85 5.05 3.76
C THR A 205 11.44 5.13 2.30
N TYR A 206 11.42 6.34 1.74
CA TYR A 206 11.28 6.54 0.31
C TYR A 206 12.56 6.15 -0.44
N ALA A 207 12.41 5.40 -1.51
CA ALA A 207 13.51 5.04 -2.40
C ALA A 207 13.89 6.23 -3.30
N CYS A 208 14.91 7.00 -2.90
CA CYS A 208 15.55 8.11 -3.62
C CYS A 208 14.59 9.24 -4.12
N PRO A 209 15.08 10.47 -4.38
CA PRO A 209 14.19 11.59 -4.73
C PRO A 209 13.66 11.45 -6.17
N MET A 210 12.51 10.80 -6.33
CA MET A 210 11.70 10.83 -7.56
C MET A 210 10.28 11.31 -7.25
N GLN A 211 9.58 11.83 -8.27
CA GLN A 211 8.21 12.38 -8.13
C GLN A 211 7.19 11.39 -7.56
N ASN A 212 7.43 10.08 -7.68
CA ASN A 212 6.67 9.01 -7.02
C ASN A 212 7.67 7.97 -6.47
N PRO A 213 8.26 8.18 -5.29
CA PRO A 213 9.20 7.23 -4.75
C PRO A 213 8.44 6.02 -4.20
N GLY A 214 8.79 4.82 -4.66
CA GLY A 214 8.39 3.59 -3.98
C GLY A 214 8.95 3.56 -2.55
N ILE A 215 8.39 2.73 -1.68
CA ILE A 215 8.94 2.54 -0.34
C ILE A 215 10.11 1.54 -0.43
N THR A 216 11.13 1.66 0.40
CA THR A 216 12.26 0.72 0.52
C THR A 216 12.77 0.68 1.96
N PHE A 217 13.70 -0.21 2.28
CA PHE A 217 14.44 -0.19 3.55
C PHE A 217 15.82 0.43 3.33
N VAL A 218 16.24 1.32 4.22
CA VAL A 218 17.63 1.85 4.22
C VAL A 218 18.33 1.46 5.51
N SER A 219 19.64 1.21 5.44
CA SER A 219 20.47 0.86 6.60
C SER A 219 20.60 1.97 7.65
N LEU A 220 20.20 3.22 7.34
CA LEU A 220 20.16 4.33 8.28
C LEU A 220 18.99 5.27 7.98
N SER A 221 17.84 5.11 8.64
CA SER A 221 16.85 6.16 8.94
C SER A 221 15.65 5.60 9.72
N CYS A 222 15.28 6.24 10.83
CA CYS A 222 14.06 5.98 11.58
C CYS A 222 12.88 6.72 10.95
N LEU A 223 12.01 6.01 10.24
CA LEU A 223 10.65 6.47 10.00
C LEU A 223 9.72 5.73 10.96
N LEU A 224 8.96 6.50 11.73
CA LEU A 224 7.93 5.99 12.62
C LEU A 224 6.73 5.57 11.76
N PHE A 225 6.36 4.30 11.78
CA PHE A 225 5.11 3.83 11.19
C PHE A 225 4.05 3.75 12.27
N ARG A 226 2.83 4.19 11.94
CA ARG A 226 1.67 3.99 12.81
C ARG A 226 0.81 2.91 12.18
N LEU A 227 0.63 1.79 12.88
CA LEU A 227 -0.43 0.86 12.55
C LEU A 227 -1.61 1.28 13.40
N PHE A 228 -2.75 1.61 12.78
CA PHE A 228 -3.99 1.81 13.52
C PHE A 228 -4.84 0.55 13.37
N GLY A 229 -5.38 0.06 14.48
CA GLY A 229 -6.49 -0.89 14.46
C GLY A 229 -7.74 -0.17 14.94
N SER A 230 -8.83 -0.35 14.20
CA SER A 230 -10.16 0.21 14.48
C SER A 230 -10.81 -0.46 15.68
#